data_AF-U5LB21-F1
#
_entry.id   AF-U5LB21-F1
#
_cell.length_a   1.000
_cell.length_b   1.000
_cell.length_c   1.000
_cell.angle_alpha   90.00
_cell.angle_beta   90.00
_cell.angle_gamma   90.00
#
_symmetry.space_group_name_H-M   'P 1'
#
loop_
_entity.id
_entity.type
_entity.pdbx_description
1 polymer ?
#
loop_
_entity_poly.entity_id
_entity_poly.type
_entity_poly.pdbx_seq_one_letter_code
_entity_poly.pdbx_strand_id
1 'polypeptide(L)'
;MGLFGWIFLWGLPALLLWSTLLAAIHAKRAGSEGQFLGRTLTFISAIYEYTINSFLTWLSIIFLVFGFFALIEGSILGFLFMAGIGGLMLYFCFPRMKMPE
;
A
#
# COMPACT_ATOMS: atom_id res chain seq x y z
N MET A 1 -23.71 9.67 -1.13
CA MET A 1 -22.25 9.49 -1.03
C MET A 1 -21.72 9.18 -2.43
N GLY A 2 -20.93 10.07 -3.02
CA GLY A 2 -20.49 9.96 -4.42
C GLY A 2 -19.48 8.84 -4.69
N LEU A 3 -19.15 8.63 -5.97
CA LEU A 3 -18.14 7.65 -6.45
C LEU A 3 -16.80 7.78 -5.71
N PHE A 4 -16.44 9.01 -5.35
CA PHE A 4 -15.28 9.35 -4.54
C PHE A 4 -15.30 8.73 -3.14
N GLY A 5 -16.46 8.78 -2.47
CA GLY A 5 -16.66 8.20 -1.14
C GLY A 5 -16.59 6.67 -1.17
N TRP A 6 -17.08 6.05 -2.25
CA TRP A 6 -16.98 4.59 -2.45
C TRP A 6 -15.54 4.14 -2.67
N ILE A 7 -14.79 4.85 -3.52
CA ILE A 7 -13.36 4.57 -3.71
C ILE A 7 -12.60 4.76 -2.40
N PHE A 8 -12.93 5.81 -1.63
CA PHE A 8 -12.30 6.05 -0.34
C PHE A 8 -12.60 4.96 0.70
N LEU A 9 -13.83 4.46 0.71
CA LEU A 9 -14.27 3.43 1.66
C LEU A 9 -13.70 2.06 1.32
N TRP A 10 -13.63 1.71 0.03
CA TRP A 10 -13.20 0.38 -0.43
C TRP A 10 -11.73 0.27 -0.80
N GLY A 11 -11.03 1.39 -1.00
CA GLY A 11 -9.62 1.40 -1.38
C GLY A 11 -8.74 0.72 -0.33
N LEU A 12 -8.94 1.01 0.95
CA LEU A 12 -8.22 0.34 2.02
C LEU A 12 -8.57 -1.17 2.12
N PRO A 13 -9.85 -1.60 2.18
CA PRO A 13 -10.20 -3.02 2.11
C PRO A 13 -9.59 -3.76 0.92
N ALA A 14 -9.60 -3.16 -0.28
CA ALA A 14 -9.01 -3.76 -1.48
C ALA A 14 -7.49 -3.94 -1.35
N LEU A 15 -6.78 -2.95 -0.81
CA LEU A 15 -5.34 -3.03 -0.55
C LEU A 15 -4.99 -4.07 0.53
N LEU A 16 -5.84 -4.21 1.55
CA LEU A 16 -5.68 -5.25 2.57
C LEU A 16 -5.87 -6.65 1.99
N LEU A 17 -6.89 -6.85 1.14
CA LEU A 17 -7.06 -8.11 0.40
C LEU A 17 -5.87 -8.40 -0.54
N TRP A 18 -5.31 -7.37 -1.17
CA TRP A 18 -4.10 -7.53 -1.98
C TRP A 18 -2.88 -7.91 -1.12
N SER A 19 -2.78 -7.36 0.08
CA SER A 19 -1.70 -7.66 1.04
C SER A 19 -1.72 -9.10 1.49
N THR A 20 -2.91 -9.66 1.76
CA THR A 20 -3.04 -11.06 2.17
C THR A 20 -2.66 -12.01 1.03
N LEU A 21 -3.03 -11.68 -0.21
CA LEU A 21 -2.59 -12.43 -1.39
C LEU A 21 -1.07 -12.39 -1.56
N LEU A 22 -0.44 -11.22 -1.42
CA LEU A 22 1.02 -11.08 -1.48
C LEU A 22 1.72 -11.87 -0.38
N ALA A 23 1.20 -11.84 0.85
CA ALA A 23 1.74 -12.62 1.96
C ALA A 23 1.67 -14.12 1.69
N ALA A 24 0.55 -14.60 1.12
CA ALA A 24 0.40 -16.01 0.75
C ALA A 24 1.41 -16.44 -0.33
N ILE A 25 1.67 -15.58 -1.32
CA ILE A 25 2.67 -15.85 -2.36
C ILE A 25 4.09 -15.82 -1.78
N HIS A 26 4.42 -14.86 -0.92
CA HIS A 26 5.73 -14.78 -0.26
C HIS A 26 5.99 -16.04 0.58
N ALA A 27 5.04 -16.44 1.41
CA ALA A 27 5.15 -17.65 2.22
C ALA A 27 5.22 -18.95 1.38
N LYS A 28 4.64 -18.95 0.17
CA LYS A 28 4.79 -20.06 -0.77
C LYS A 28 6.20 -20.11 -1.38
N ARG A 29 6.77 -18.96 -1.75
CA ARG A 29 8.11 -18.85 -2.35
C ARG A 29 9.24 -19.18 -1.37
N ALA A 30 9.08 -18.81 -0.09
CA ALA A 30 10.02 -19.15 0.97
C ALA A 30 10.12 -20.68 1.23
N GLY A 31 9.24 -21.49 0.63
CA GLY A 31 9.17 -22.94 0.83
C GLY A 31 10.12 -23.74 -0.09
N SER A 32 11.43 -23.69 0.19
CA SER A 32 12.34 -24.82 -0.10
C SER A 32 13.03 -25.38 1.17
N GLU A 33 12.97 -24.67 2.31
CA GLU A 33 13.65 -25.08 3.55
C GLU A 33 12.65 -25.55 4.63
N GLY A 34 12.15 -26.77 4.48
CA GLY A 34 12.04 -27.76 5.56
C GLY A 34 11.25 -27.55 6.86
N GLN A 35 10.71 -26.38 7.24
CA GLN A 35 10.04 -26.24 8.55
C GLN A 35 8.72 -25.44 8.48
N PHE A 36 7.61 -26.13 8.73
CA PHE A 36 6.24 -25.59 8.82
C PHE A 36 6.13 -24.37 9.75
N LEU A 37 6.92 -24.35 10.83
CA LEU A 37 6.98 -23.25 11.79
C LEU A 37 7.61 -21.99 11.20
N GLY A 38 8.69 -22.13 10.43
CA GLY A 38 9.34 -21.03 9.71
C GLY A 38 8.39 -20.39 8.70
N ARG A 39 7.69 -21.21 7.91
CA ARG A 39 6.72 -20.74 6.92
C ARG A 39 5.55 -19.95 7.54
N THR A 40 5.10 -20.35 8.73
CA THR A 40 4.03 -19.65 9.46
C THR A 40 4.50 -18.31 9.99
N LEU A 41 5.72 -18.23 10.54
CA LEU A 41 6.33 -16.98 10.98
C LEU A 41 6.58 -16.01 9.81
N THR A 42 7.10 -16.51 8.69
CA THR A 42 7.28 -15.70 7.47
C THR A 42 5.95 -15.16 6.95
N PHE A 43 4.88 -15.97 7.00
CA PHE A 43 3.55 -15.52 6.59
C PHE A 43 3.00 -14.42 7.50
N ILE A 44 3.08 -14.58 8.83
CA ILE A 44 2.61 -13.56 9.79
C ILE A 44 3.41 -12.26 9.63
N SER A 45 4.74 -12.38 9.51
CA SER A 45 5.61 -11.22 9.31
C SER A 45 5.28 -10.50 7.99
N ALA A 46 5.08 -11.25 6.90
CA ALA A 46 4.71 -10.69 5.60
C ALA A 46 3.33 -10.02 5.63
N ILE A 47 2.35 -10.61 6.32
CA ILE A 47 1.04 -9.97 6.52
C ILE A 47 1.20 -8.61 7.21
N TYR A 48 1.96 -8.56 8.30
CA TYR A 48 2.15 -7.33 9.06
C TYR A 48 2.82 -6.24 8.19
N GLU A 49 3.90 -6.60 7.50
CA GLU A 49 4.63 -5.68 6.63
C GLU A 49 3.75 -5.19 5.47
N TYR A 50 3.06 -6.08 4.77
CA TYR A 50 2.19 -5.70 3.65
C TYR A 50 0.97 -4.91 4.12
N THR A 51 0.45 -5.17 5.32
CA THR A 51 -0.64 -4.39 5.91
C THR A 51 -0.23 -2.95 6.14
N ILE A 52 0.91 -2.71 6.80
CA ILE A 52 1.44 -1.35 7.02
C ILE A 52 1.68 -0.65 5.68
N ASN A 53 2.33 -1.33 4.75
CA ASN A 53 2.61 -0.82 3.41
C ASN A 53 1.31 -0.45 2.65
N SER A 54 0.24 -1.21 2.84
CA SER A 54 -1.08 -0.89 2.28
C SER A 54 -1.73 0.32 2.92
N PHE A 55 -1.61 0.51 4.24
CA PHE A 55 -2.05 1.74 4.89
C PHE A 55 -1.28 2.97 4.37
N LEU A 56 0.04 2.86 4.22
CA LEU A 56 0.89 3.94 3.71
C LEU A 56 0.61 4.22 2.22
N THR A 57 0.41 3.17 1.42
CA THR A 57 -0.03 3.27 0.02
C THR A 57 -1.38 3.97 -0.08
N TRP A 58 -2.31 3.63 0.81
CA TRP A 58 -3.61 4.27 0.86
C TRP A 58 -3.51 5.76 1.20
N LEU A 59 -2.75 6.10 2.24
CA LEU A 59 -2.48 7.49 2.62
C LEU A 59 -1.79 8.27 1.49
N SER A 60 -0.88 7.62 0.77
CA SER A 60 -0.23 8.17 -0.41
C SER A 60 -1.24 8.52 -1.52
N ILE A 61 -2.17 7.62 -1.84
CA ILE A 61 -3.23 7.88 -2.84
C ILE A 61 -4.10 9.07 -2.41
N ILE A 62 -4.41 9.16 -1.12
CA ILE A 62 -5.12 10.32 -0.55
C ILE A 62 -4.32 11.60 -0.80
N PHE A 63 -3.02 11.60 -0.52
CA PHE A 63 -2.17 12.77 -0.73
C PHE A 63 -2.08 13.18 -2.21
N LEU A 64 -1.99 12.21 -3.12
CA LEU A 64 -2.01 12.48 -4.57
C LEU A 64 -3.33 13.13 -5.01
N VAL A 65 -4.46 12.64 -4.49
CA VAL A 65 -5.79 13.20 -4.71
C VAL A 65 -5.89 14.65 -4.21
N PHE A 66 -5.48 14.90 -2.97
CA PHE A 66 -5.51 16.25 -2.40
C PHE A 66 -4.53 17.18 -3.10
N GLY A 67 -3.38 16.67 -3.55
CA GLY A 67 -2.45 17.41 -4.40
C GLY A 67 -3.12 17.87 -5.69
N PHE A 68 -3.85 16.98 -6.38
CA PHE A 68 -4.59 17.35 -7.59
C PHE A 68 -5.60 18.49 -7.33
N PHE A 69 -6.36 18.43 -6.23
CA PHE A 69 -7.27 19.51 -5.85
C PHE A 69 -6.54 20.81 -5.49
N ALA A 70 -5.38 20.74 -4.83
CA ALA A 70 -4.57 21.91 -4.54
C ALA A 70 -4.13 22.66 -5.80
N LEU A 71 -3.91 21.95 -6.92
CA LEU A 71 -3.61 22.56 -8.21
C LEU A 71 -4.81 23.33 -8.77
N ILE A 72 -6.02 22.78 -8.64
CA ILE A 72 -7.28 23.45 -9.05
C ILE A 72 -7.50 24.74 -8.24
N GLU A 73 -7.17 24.72 -6.96
CA GLU A 73 -7.26 25.88 -6.07
C GLU A 73 -6.12 26.90 -6.25
N GLY A 74 -5.18 26.65 -7.17
CA GLY A 74 -4.04 27.54 -7.42
C GLY A 74 -2.92 27.45 -6.37
N SER A 75 -2.98 26.49 -5.45
CA SER A 75 -1.97 26.25 -4.43
C SER A 75 -0.83 25.39 -4.96
N ILE A 76 0.13 26.04 -5.63
CA ILE A 76 1.32 25.37 -6.22
C ILE A 76 2.16 24.67 -5.14
N LEU A 77 2.40 25.34 -4.01
CA LEU A 77 3.14 24.74 -2.88
C LEU A 77 2.40 23.54 -2.28
N GLY A 78 1.07 23.64 -2.14
CA GLY A 78 0.23 22.53 -1.68
C GLY A 78 0.30 21.33 -2.61
N PHE A 79 0.21 21.58 -3.93
CA PHE A 79 0.39 20.52 -4.94
C PHE A 79 1.76 19.86 -4.83
N LEU A 80 2.85 20.63 -4.83
CA LEU A 80 4.21 20.09 -4.78
C LEU A 80 4.44 19.24 -3.52
N PHE A 81 3.96 19.71 -2.37
CA PHE A 81 4.10 18.99 -1.11
C PHE A 81 3.27 17.72 -1.09
N MET A 82 1.96 17.82 -1.37
CA MET A 82 1.05 16.68 -1.29
C MET A 82 1.32 15.64 -2.38
N ALA A 83 1.48 16.08 -3.64
CA ALA A 83 1.77 15.18 -4.74
C ALA A 83 3.19 14.60 -4.64
N GLY A 84 4.17 15.40 -4.21
CA GLY A 84 5.56 14.95 -4.03
C GLY A 84 5.68 13.89 -2.93
N ILE A 85 5.14 14.18 -1.73
CA ILE A 85 5.14 13.22 -0.62
C ILE A 85 4.29 12.01 -0.94
N GLY A 86 3.10 12.22 -1.52
CA GLY A 86 2.21 11.14 -1.95
C GLY A 86 2.90 10.21 -2.94
N GLY A 87 3.52 10.75 -3.99
CA GLY A 87 4.23 9.96 -5.00
C GLY A 87 5.43 9.22 -4.42
N LEU A 88 6.23 9.88 -3.57
CA LEU A 88 7.39 9.27 -2.94
C LEU A 88 6.98 8.14 -1.97
N MET A 89 5.96 8.36 -1.15
CA MET A 89 5.38 7.30 -0.30
C MET A 89 4.83 6.14 -1.12
N LEU A 90 4.17 6.41 -2.26
CA LEU A 90 3.68 5.35 -3.14
C LEU A 90 4.84 4.47 -3.60
N TYR A 91 5.91 5.10 -4.06
CA TYR A 91 7.09 4.41 -4.55
C TYR A 91 7.78 3.58 -3.44
N PHE A 92 7.87 4.09 -2.22
CA PHE A 92 8.55 3.35 -1.15
C PHE A 92 7.69 2.31 -0.45
N CYS A 93 6.37 2.47 -0.45
CA CYS A 93 5.47 1.67 0.37
C CYS A 93 4.54 0.76 -0.45
N PHE A 94 4.59 0.78 -1.79
CA PHE A 94 3.71 -0.10 -2.57
C PHE A 94 4.04 -1.58 -2.29
N PRO A 95 3.08 -2.39 -1.75
CA PRO A 95 3.37 -3.73 -1.25
C PRO A 95 4.04 -4.66 -2.26
N ARG A 96 3.71 -4.53 -3.55
CA ARG A 96 4.27 -5.37 -4.61
C ARG A 96 5.76 -5.15 -4.84
N MET A 97 6.26 -3.93 -4.60
CA MET A 97 7.68 -3.58 -4.76
C MET A 97 8.55 -4.05 -3.59
N LYS A 98 7.93 -4.51 -2.51
CA LYS A 98 8.61 -5.09 -1.33
C LYS A 98 8.70 -6.61 -1.37
N MET A 99 8.32 -7.22 -2.48
CA MET A 99 8.40 -8.67 -2.62
C MET A 99 9.81 -9.08 -3.04
N PRO A 100 10.51 -9.96 -2.28
CA PRO A 100 11.79 -10.50 -2.71
C PRO A 100 11.60 -11.34 -3.99
N GLU A 101 12.59 -11.28 -4.88
CA GLU A 101 12.57 -11.95 -6.19
C GLU A 101 12.42 -13.47 -6.06
#